data_AF-A0A1Y0MKR6-F1
#
_entry.id   AF-A0A1Y0MKR6-F1
#
_cell.length_a   1.000
_cell.length_b   1.000
_cell.length_c   1.000
_cell.angle_alpha   90.00
_cell.angle_beta   90.00
_cell.angle_gamma   90.00
#
_symmetry.space_group_name_H-M   'P 1'
#
loop_
_entity.id
_entity.type
_entity.pdbx_description
1 polymer ?
#
loop_
_entity_poly.entity_id
_entity_poly.type
_entity_poly.pdbx_seq_one_letter_code
_entity_poly.pdbx_strand_id
1 'polypeptide(L)'
;MSFGVIQAMVTSLKNNKRKRKSRFDNKERGMTGIYGKFEDHKKFTPAQMAAFQKKVKEERRKLLLKQLFVFGLIFSVIIGFFYYMMFVR
;
A
#
# COMPACT_ATOMS: atom_id res chain seq x y z
N MET A 1 -28.77 46.51 16.44
CA MET A 1 -27.35 46.28 16.82
C MET A 1 -26.87 44.90 16.34
N SER A 2 -26.65 44.71 15.03
CA SER A 2 -26.31 43.38 14.45
C SER A 2 -25.13 43.44 13.47
N PHE A 3 -25.03 44.50 12.66
CA PHE A 3 -23.95 44.67 11.69
C PHE A 3 -22.54 44.77 12.30
N GLY A 4 -22.40 45.46 13.44
CA GLY A 4 -21.08 45.62 14.11
C GLY A 4 -20.53 44.32 14.69
N VAL A 5 -21.39 43.40 15.11
CA VAL A 5 -20.99 42.09 15.69
C VAL A 5 -20.45 41.17 14.58
N ILE A 6 -21.08 41.17 13.41
CA ILE A 6 -20.62 40.39 12.26
C ILE A 6 -19.28 40.95 11.75
N GLN A 7 -19.12 42.27 11.66
CA GLN A 7 -17.84 42.87 11.27
C GLN A 7 -16.73 42.55 12.28
N ALA A 8 -17.01 42.62 13.58
CA ALA A 8 -16.06 42.25 14.63
C ALA A 8 -15.67 40.75 14.59
N MET A 9 -16.62 39.89 14.24
CA MET A 9 -16.36 38.45 14.05
C MET A 9 -15.49 38.21 12.81
N VAL A 10 -15.76 38.89 11.70
CA VAL A 10 -14.96 38.76 10.47
C VAL A 10 -13.54 39.27 10.68
N THR A 11 -13.36 40.39 11.40
CA THR A 11 -12.03 40.93 11.71
C THR A 11 -11.27 40.05 12.71
N SER A 12 -11.94 39.48 13.71
CA SER A 12 -11.30 38.53 14.64
C SER A 12 -10.86 37.25 13.95
N LEU A 13 -11.68 36.69 13.05
CA LEU A 13 -11.32 35.53 12.22
C LEU A 13 -10.13 35.83 11.30
N LYS A 14 -10.10 37.02 10.67
CA LYS A 14 -8.97 37.45 9.83
C LYS A 14 -7.68 37.62 10.63
N ASN A 15 -7.76 38.27 11.80
CA ASN A 15 -6.60 38.51 12.66
C ASN A 15 -6.06 37.22 13.29
N ASN A 16 -6.93 36.25 13.59
CA ASN A 16 -6.55 34.95 14.16
C ASN A 16 -6.17 33.91 13.09
N LYS A 17 -6.31 34.24 11.80
CA LYS A 17 -5.91 33.36 10.69
C LYS A 17 -4.38 33.31 10.58
N ARG A 18 -3.78 32.41 11.35
CA ARG A 18 -2.34 32.09 11.26
C ARG A 18 -2.04 31.53 9.87
N LYS A 19 -1.03 32.05 9.17
CA LYS A 19 -0.51 31.48 7.91
C LYS A 19 0.16 30.13 8.21
N ARG A 20 -0.63 29.07 8.34
CA ARG A 20 -0.12 27.70 8.48
C ARG A 20 0.24 27.19 7.10
N LYS A 21 1.51 26.85 6.88
CA LYS A 21 1.91 26.06 5.70
C LYS A 21 1.24 24.70 5.83
N SER A 22 0.37 24.37 4.90
CA SER A 22 -0.21 23.04 4.77
C SER A 22 0.87 22.04 4.42
N ARG A 23 0.69 20.76 4.80
CA ARG A 23 1.56 19.67 4.32
C ARG A 23 1.55 19.54 2.80
N PHE A 24 0.52 20.07 2.14
CA PHE A 24 0.39 20.13 0.69
C PHE A 24 1.00 21.39 0.05
N ASP A 25 1.33 22.42 0.84
CA ASP A 25 1.95 23.67 0.32
C ASP A 25 3.44 23.49 0.03
N ASN A 26 4.10 22.53 0.70
CA ASN A 26 5.48 22.17 0.42
C ASN A 26 5.53 21.03 -0.60
N LYS A 27 5.35 21.33 -1.89
CA LYS A 27 5.51 20.36 -2.99
C LYS A 27 6.89 19.68 -3.01
N GLU A 28 7.88 20.25 -2.32
CA GLU A 28 9.27 19.79 -2.34
C GLU A 28 9.67 18.92 -1.14
N ARG A 29 8.88 18.86 -0.04
CA ARG A 29 9.30 18.19 1.21
C ARG A 29 8.84 16.74 1.38
N GLY A 30 8.64 15.99 0.30
CA GLY A 30 8.15 14.61 0.42
C GLY A 30 8.32 13.70 -0.78
N MET A 31 9.12 14.07 -1.79
CA MET A 31 9.33 13.22 -2.97
C MET A 31 10.56 12.31 -2.88
N THR A 32 11.04 12.00 -1.67
CA THR A 32 11.81 10.75 -1.46
C THR A 32 10.83 9.60 -1.22
N GLY A 33 9.94 9.39 -2.19
CA GLY A 33 9.16 8.16 -2.25
C GLY A 33 10.11 7.03 -2.60
N ILE A 34 10.11 5.97 -1.78
CA ILE A 34 10.81 4.71 -2.09
C ILE A 34 10.31 4.14 -3.44
N TYR A 35 9.09 4.51 -3.83
CA TYR A 35 8.45 4.15 -5.08
C TYR A 35 8.62 5.30 -6.06
N GLY A 36 9.07 4.98 -7.29
CA GLY A 36 9.35 5.93 -8.36
C GLY A 36 8.15 6.80 -8.75
N LYS A 37 8.37 7.68 -9.74
CA LYS A 37 7.34 8.60 -10.24
C LYS A 37 6.03 7.84 -10.49
N PHE A 38 4.92 8.44 -10.08
CA PHE A 38 3.58 7.91 -10.35
C PHE A 38 3.33 7.99 -11.87
N GLU A 39 3.67 6.91 -12.58
CA GLU A 39 3.35 6.77 -13.99
C GLU A 39 1.86 6.44 -14.10
N ASP A 40 1.09 7.42 -14.59
CA ASP A 40 -0.33 7.25 -14.83
C ASP A 40 -0.51 6.29 -16.03
N HIS A 41 -0.54 4.98 -15.75
CA HIS A 41 -0.74 3.92 -16.75
C HIS A 41 -2.19 3.85 -17.28
N LYS A 42 -2.92 4.99 -17.28
CA LYS A 42 -4.31 5.12 -17.72
C LYS A 42 -4.54 4.76 -19.19
N LYS A 43 -3.48 4.43 -19.93
CA LYS A 43 -3.53 4.00 -21.34
C LYS A 43 -2.65 2.78 -21.60
N PHE A 44 -2.86 1.68 -20.87
CA PHE A 44 -2.37 0.39 -21.34
C PHE A 44 -3.06 0.07 -22.68
N THR A 45 -2.30 -0.10 -23.76
CA THR A 45 -2.86 -0.70 -24.98
C THR A 45 -3.29 -2.15 -24.68
N PRO A 46 -4.33 -2.69 -25.34
CA PRO A 46 -4.82 -4.04 -25.07
C PRO A 46 -3.71 -5.12 -25.09
N ALA A 47 -2.75 -4.96 -26.00
CA ALA A 47 -1.58 -5.83 -26.10
C ALA A 47 -0.64 -5.74 -24.88
N GLN A 48 -0.40 -4.54 -24.36
CA GLN A 48 0.42 -4.36 -23.16
C GLN A 48 -0.29 -4.89 -21.91
N MET A 49 -1.63 -4.81 -21.86
CA MET A 49 -2.43 -5.36 -20.75
C MET A 49 -2.39 -6.89 -20.73
N ALA A 50 -2.45 -7.53 -21.89
CA ALA A 50 -2.29 -8.98 -22.01
C ALA A 50 -0.89 -9.44 -21.56
N ALA A 51 0.16 -8.71 -21.96
CA ALA A 51 1.52 -8.99 -21.53
C ALA A 51 1.69 -8.82 -20.01
N PHE A 52 1.09 -7.78 -19.44
CA PHE A 52 1.09 -7.55 -17.99
C PHE A 52 0.36 -8.67 -17.23
N GLN A 53 -0.84 -9.06 -17.68
CA GLN A 53 -1.59 -10.17 -17.07
C GLN A 53 -0.79 -11.48 -17.13
N LYS A 54 -0.11 -11.76 -18.24
CA LYS A 54 0.74 -12.95 -18.38
C LYS A 54 1.88 -12.94 -17.36
N LYS A 55 2.61 -11.82 -17.23
CA LYS A 55 3.69 -11.66 -16.24
C LYS A 55 3.19 -11.86 -14.81
N VAL A 56 2.09 -11.21 -14.44
CA VAL A 56 1.50 -11.34 -13.09
C VAL A 56 1.09 -12.80 -12.80
N LYS A 57 0.52 -13.50 -13.78
CA LYS A 57 0.15 -14.91 -13.63
C LYS A 57 1.36 -15.81 -13.43
N GLU A 58 2.44 -15.57 -14.17
CA GLU A 58 3.70 -16.32 -14.04
C GLU A 58 4.36 -16.11 -12.67
N GLU A 59 4.42 -14.87 -12.19
CA GLU A 59 4.96 -14.54 -10.87
C GLU A 59 4.13 -15.17 -9.75
N ARG A 60 2.80 -15.08 -9.83
CA ARG A 60 1.91 -15.76 -8.87
C ARG A 60 2.12 -17.27 -8.88
N ARG A 61 2.29 -17.89 -10.04
CA ARG A 61 2.55 -19.34 -10.14
C ARG A 61 3.86 -19.72 -9.46
N LYS A 62 4.93 -18.94 -9.63
CA LYS A 62 6.21 -19.16 -8.94
C LYS A 62 6.08 -19.02 -7.42
N LEU A 63 5.35 -18.02 -6.95
CA LEU A 63 5.06 -17.83 -5.53
C LEU A 63 4.26 -19.00 -4.94
N LEU A 64 3.23 -19.46 -5.65
CA LEU A 64 2.42 -20.61 -5.22
C LEU A 64 3.24 -21.88 -5.13
N LEU A 65 4.10 -22.16 -6.12
CA LEU A 65 4.98 -23.33 -6.08
C LEU A 65 5.96 -23.28 -4.90
N LYS A 66 6.56 -22.11 -4.65
CA LYS A 66 7.45 -21.92 -3.49
C LYS A 66 6.71 -22.13 -2.16
N GLN A 67 5.49 -21.59 -2.06
CA GLN A 67 4.67 -21.72 -0.86
C GLN A 67 4.26 -23.18 -0.63
N LEU A 68 3.85 -23.89 -1.68
CA LEU A 68 3.47 -25.30 -1.61
C LEU A 68 4.65 -26.17 -1.17
N PHE A 69 5.86 -25.90 -1.67
CA PHE A 69 7.07 -26.60 -1.25
C PHE A 69 7.37 -26.41 0.26
N VAL A 70 7.28 -25.17 0.75
CA VAL A 70 7.49 -24.88 2.18
C VAL A 70 6.43 -25.55 3.04
N PHE A 71 5.15 -25.49 2.66
CA PHE A 71 4.09 -26.18 3.39
C PHE A 71 4.29 -27.71 3.38
N GLY A 72 4.67 -28.28 2.23
CA GLY A 72 4.93 -29.72 2.12
C GLY A 72 6.06 -30.19 3.06
N LEU A 73 7.14 -29.41 3.16
CA LEU A 73 8.24 -29.67 4.10
C LEU A 73 7.76 -29.66 5.55
N ILE A 74 6.99 -28.65 5.94
CA ILE A 74 6.45 -28.54 7.31
C ILE A 74 5.53 -29.73 7.62
N PHE A 75 4.62 -30.06 6.71
CA PHE A 75 3.73 -31.21 6.88
C PHE A 75 4.48 -32.54 6.98
N SER A 76 5.53 -32.73 6.18
CA SER A 76 6.36 -33.93 6.24
C SER A 76 7.02 -34.11 7.61
N VAL A 77 7.54 -33.03 8.20
CA VAL A 77 8.13 -33.07 9.55
C VAL A 77 7.07 -33.41 10.61
N ILE A 78 5.89 -32.79 10.52
CA ILE A 78 4.79 -33.04 11.46
C ILE A 78 4.33 -34.51 11.39
N ILE A 79 4.10 -35.03 10.18
CA ILE A 79 3.70 -36.43 9.99
C ILE A 79 4.79 -37.38 10.49
N GLY A 80 6.06 -37.11 10.19
CA GLY A 80 7.19 -37.89 10.69
C GLY A 80 7.27 -37.91 12.22
N PHE A 81 7.02 -36.77 12.86
CA PHE A 81 6.96 -36.67 14.32
C PHE A 81 5.82 -37.52 14.91
N PHE A 82 4.62 -37.44 14.35
CA PHE A 82 3.49 -38.27 14.80
C PHE A 82 3.75 -39.75 14.59
N TYR A 83 4.35 -40.13 13.46
CA TYR A 83 4.71 -41.52 13.18
C TYR A 83 5.72 -42.04 14.22
N TYR A 84 6.76 -41.27 14.53
CA TYR A 84 7.73 -41.61 15.56
C TYR A 84 7.06 -41.78 16.93
N MET A 85 6.19 -40.85 17.32
CA MET A 85 5.48 -40.92 18.60
C MET A 85 4.54 -42.13 18.71
N MET A 86 3.93 -42.57 17.60
CA MET A 86 2.93 -43.65 17.61
C MET A 86 3.55 -45.04 17.50
N PHE A 87 4.68 -45.19 16.80
CA PHE A 87 5.26 -46.51 16.49
C PHE A 87 6.60 -46.81 17.16
N VAL A 88 7.37 -45.78 17.53
CA VAL A 88 8.72 -45.98 18.09
C VAL A 88 8.76 -45.82 19.61
N ARG A 89 7.87 -44.99 20.18
CA ARG A 89 7.64 -44.93 21.63
C ARG A 89 6.63 -45.99 22.04
#